data_AF-A0ABD0RGW6-F1
#
_entry.id   AF-A0ABD0RGW6-F1
#
_cell.length_a   1.000
_cell.length_b   1.000
_cell.length_c   1.000
_cell.angle_alpha   90.00
_cell.angle_beta   90.00
_cell.angle_gamma   90.00
#
_symmetry.space_group_name_H-M   'P 1'
#
loop_
_entity.id
_entity.type
_entity.pdbx_description
1 polymer ?
#
loop_
_entity_poly.entity_id
_entity_poly.type
_entity_poly.pdbx_seq_one_letter_code
_entity_poly.pdbx_strand_id
1 'polypeptide(L)'
;IIPQLFSRLNHPEAYIRQSICSLLCRVAQDSPHLILYPAIVGSISLGGEAQAAGNKLPSSLPTLLGNMQGEALCGGESETGSGPTSQESSRGEEMVMYSSEDQAMMQDCYSKIVDKLSSANPTMVLQVQLLVGELRRVTLLWDELWLGVLQQQHMHVLRRIQQLEDEVKRVQNNNTLRKDEKVAIMREKHSALMKPVVFALDHVCSITAAPAETPHEAWFQETYGEAIHNALERLRNPLNPANPASSWVPFKQIMLSLQQRAQKRASYLLRLDEISPRLTAMTNTEMALPGEVSATDAVTIQSVGNTITILPTKTKPKKLYFLGSDGRNYPYLFK
;
A
#
# COMPACT_ATOMS: atom_id res chain seq x y z
N ILE A 1 7.92 -26.02 -10.93
CA ILE A 1 8.91 -25.66 -9.88
C ILE A 1 9.45 -24.22 -9.97
N ILE A 2 8.94 -23.37 -10.87
CA ILE A 2 9.43 -21.99 -11.04
C ILE A 2 9.37 -21.17 -9.74
N PRO A 3 8.26 -21.19 -8.95
CA PRO A 3 8.23 -20.46 -7.68
C PRO A 3 9.33 -20.91 -6.70
N GLN A 4 9.63 -22.21 -6.66
CA GLN A 4 10.70 -22.76 -5.82
C GLN A 4 12.08 -22.26 -6.26
N LEU A 5 12.32 -22.10 -7.56
CA LEU A 5 13.58 -21.54 -8.07
C LEU A 5 13.76 -20.08 -7.64
N PHE A 6 12.71 -19.24 -7.79
CA PHE A 6 12.75 -17.85 -7.34
C PHE A 6 12.98 -17.72 -5.82
N SER A 7 12.33 -18.58 -5.03
CA SER A 7 12.51 -18.59 -3.56
C SER A 7 13.94 -18.90 -3.12
N ARG A 8 14.77 -19.46 -4.02
CA ARG A 8 16.17 -19.85 -3.75
C ARG A 8 17.19 -18.90 -4.40
N LEU A 9 16.76 -17.75 -4.92
CA LEU A 9 17.70 -16.73 -5.43
C LEU A 9 18.57 -16.10 -4.34
N ASN A 10 18.20 -16.22 -3.06
CA ASN A 10 19.00 -15.83 -1.89
C ASN A 10 19.86 -16.98 -1.31
N HIS A 11 20.10 -18.05 -2.06
CA HIS A 11 20.89 -19.17 -1.54
C HIS A 11 22.30 -18.68 -1.10
N PRO A 12 22.85 -19.12 0.05
CA PRO A 12 24.15 -18.64 0.54
C PRO A 12 25.30 -18.92 -0.44
N GLU A 13 25.28 -20.08 -1.10
CA GLU A 13 26.27 -20.46 -2.12
C GLU A 13 26.09 -19.70 -3.45
N ALA A 14 27.12 -18.94 -3.85
CA ALA A 14 27.11 -18.13 -5.06
C ALA A 14 26.94 -18.95 -6.35
N TYR A 15 27.59 -20.11 -6.43
CA TYR A 15 27.46 -21.00 -7.58
C TYR A 15 26.03 -21.50 -7.79
N ILE A 16 25.30 -21.76 -6.70
CA ILE A 16 23.90 -22.19 -6.76
C ILE A 16 23.03 -21.03 -7.28
N ARG A 17 23.22 -19.81 -6.78
CA ARG A 17 22.51 -18.62 -7.28
C ARG A 17 22.75 -18.40 -8.77
N GLN A 18 24.00 -18.46 -9.21
CA GLN A 18 24.37 -18.29 -10.63
C GLN A 18 23.74 -19.37 -11.51
N SER A 19 23.74 -20.63 -11.05
CA SER A 19 23.14 -21.75 -11.76
C SER A 19 21.62 -21.61 -11.88
N ILE A 20 20.94 -21.18 -10.81
CA ILE A 20 19.49 -20.90 -10.81
C ILE A 20 19.19 -19.72 -11.75
N CYS A 21 19.93 -18.62 -11.65
CA CYS A 21 19.75 -17.44 -12.51
C CYS A 21 19.95 -17.81 -13.99
N SER A 22 20.98 -18.59 -14.32
CA SER A 22 21.24 -19.06 -15.69
C SER A 22 20.11 -19.96 -16.21
N LEU A 23 19.59 -20.86 -15.37
CA LEU A 23 18.42 -21.67 -15.71
C LEU A 23 17.18 -20.81 -15.98
N LEU A 24 16.90 -19.84 -15.11
CA LEU A 24 15.78 -18.91 -15.26
C LEU A 24 15.92 -18.04 -16.52
N CYS A 25 17.13 -17.59 -16.85
CA CYS A 25 17.40 -16.87 -18.10
C CYS A 25 17.16 -17.73 -19.34
N ARG A 26 17.40 -19.05 -19.30
CA ARG A 26 17.04 -19.96 -20.40
C ARG A 26 15.52 -20.14 -20.51
N VAL A 27 14.83 -20.33 -19.37
CA VAL A 27 13.36 -20.37 -19.35
C VAL A 27 12.75 -19.08 -19.91
N ALA A 28 13.36 -17.92 -19.63
CA ALA A 28 12.95 -16.64 -20.19
C ALA A 28 13.05 -16.57 -21.72
N GLN A 29 13.95 -17.32 -22.33
CA GLN A 29 14.09 -17.40 -23.79
C GLN A 29 13.03 -18.33 -24.40
N ASP A 30 12.86 -19.52 -23.82
CA ASP A 30 12.01 -20.56 -24.41
C ASP A 30 10.51 -20.40 -24.06
N SER A 31 10.20 -19.85 -22.89
CA SER A 31 8.83 -19.73 -22.37
C SER A 31 8.69 -18.47 -21.48
N PRO A 32 8.75 -17.27 -22.06
CA PRO A 32 8.80 -16.00 -21.31
C PRO A 32 7.59 -15.79 -20.41
N HIS A 33 6.39 -16.20 -20.83
CA HIS A 33 5.13 -16.00 -20.10
C HIS A 33 5.12 -16.66 -18.71
N LEU A 34 5.90 -17.74 -18.49
CA LEU A 34 5.97 -18.46 -17.21
C LEU A 34 6.81 -17.74 -16.15
N ILE A 35 7.69 -16.83 -16.57
CA ILE A 35 8.67 -16.19 -15.69
C ILE A 35 8.49 -14.66 -15.60
N LEU A 36 7.76 -14.08 -16.56
CA LEU A 36 7.61 -12.63 -16.72
C LEU A 36 7.05 -11.94 -15.47
N TYR A 37 5.91 -12.43 -14.94
CA TYR A 37 5.28 -11.82 -13.75
C TYR A 37 6.17 -11.94 -12.50
N PRO A 38 6.68 -13.12 -12.10
CA PRO A 38 7.59 -13.22 -10.95
C PRO A 38 8.85 -12.37 -11.11
N ALA A 39 9.44 -12.31 -12.30
CA ALA A 39 10.67 -11.55 -12.54
C ALA A 39 10.45 -10.04 -12.39
N ILE A 40 9.40 -9.50 -13.01
CA ILE A 40 9.07 -8.08 -12.93
C ILE A 40 8.65 -7.70 -11.51
N VAL A 41 7.79 -8.49 -10.86
CA VAL A 41 7.35 -8.21 -9.49
C VAL A 41 8.52 -8.25 -8.51
N GLY A 42 9.43 -9.23 -8.64
CA GLY A 42 10.63 -9.32 -7.82
C GLY A 42 11.56 -8.13 -8.02
N SER A 43 11.83 -7.74 -9.27
CA SER A 43 12.67 -6.58 -9.60
C SER A 43 12.13 -5.27 -9.04
N ILE A 44 10.82 -5.03 -9.13
CA ILE A 44 10.20 -3.81 -8.58
C ILE A 44 10.21 -3.82 -7.05
N SER A 45 10.07 -4.99 -6.42
CA SER A 45 9.96 -5.08 -4.95
C SER A 45 11.30 -4.90 -4.24
N LEU A 46 12.41 -5.27 -4.89
CA LEU A 46 13.77 -5.20 -4.35
C LEU A 46 14.55 -3.97 -4.87
N GLY A 47 14.17 -3.43 -6.04
CA GLY A 47 14.85 -2.31 -6.69
C GLY A 47 14.53 -0.92 -6.15
N GLY A 48 14.41 -0.78 -4.83
CA GLY A 48 13.96 0.44 -4.13
C GLY A 48 14.20 1.77 -4.87
N GLU A 49 13.10 2.51 -5.11
CA GLU A 49 12.96 3.90 -5.62
C GLU A 49 13.75 4.36 -6.87
N ALA A 50 14.69 3.58 -7.43
CA ALA A 50 15.71 4.14 -8.30
C ALA A 50 15.41 4.15 -9.81
N GLN A 51 14.38 3.46 -10.34
CA GLN A 51 14.25 3.32 -11.82
C GLN A 51 12.85 3.40 -12.45
N ALA A 52 11.81 3.87 -11.78
CA ALA A 52 10.53 4.14 -12.45
C ALA A 52 9.98 5.51 -12.06
N ALA A 53 10.22 6.51 -12.91
CA ALA A 53 9.49 7.77 -12.89
C ALA A 53 7.99 7.49 -13.10
N GLY A 54 7.23 7.37 -12.00
CA GLY A 54 5.77 7.24 -12.02
C GLY A 54 5.19 6.43 -10.85
N ASN A 55 5.83 5.34 -10.41
CA ASN A 55 5.22 4.49 -9.37
C ASN A 55 5.78 4.77 -7.97
N LYS A 56 5.37 5.91 -7.39
CA LYS A 56 5.71 6.29 -6.01
C LYS A 56 4.76 5.63 -5.00
N LEU A 57 4.85 4.31 -4.85
CA LEU A 57 4.32 3.62 -3.66
C LEU A 57 5.53 3.03 -2.92
N PRO A 58 6.00 3.67 -1.83
CA PRO A 58 7.18 3.20 -1.12
C PRO A 58 6.94 1.84 -0.47
N SER A 59 8.00 1.03 -0.37
CA SER A 59 8.02 -0.30 0.28
C SER A 59 7.67 -0.29 1.78
N SER A 60 7.44 0.90 2.37
CA SER A 60 7.00 1.11 3.75
C SER A 60 5.48 1.11 3.93
N LEU A 61 4.70 1.21 2.84
CA LEU A 61 3.23 1.10 2.91
C LEU A 61 2.75 -0.27 3.44
N PRO A 62 3.34 -1.42 3.06
CA PRO A 62 3.01 -2.72 3.66
C PRO A 62 3.25 -2.76 5.18
N THR A 63 4.26 -2.07 5.71
CA THR A 63 4.50 -1.98 7.18
C THR A 63 3.45 -1.08 7.85
N LEU A 64 3.05 0.01 7.20
CA LEU A 64 1.98 0.91 7.65
C LEU A 64 0.61 0.21 7.63
N LEU A 65 0.33 -0.56 6.58
CA LEU A 65 -0.94 -1.27 6.34
C LEU A 65 -1.01 -2.63 7.03
N GLY A 66 0.12 -3.32 7.27
CA GLY A 66 0.18 -4.59 8.00
C GLY A 66 -0.38 -4.45 9.42
N ASN A 67 -0.21 -3.27 10.03
CA ASN A 67 -0.84 -2.93 11.30
C ASN A 67 -2.35 -2.65 11.21
N MET A 68 -2.93 -2.42 10.02
CA MET A 68 -4.39 -2.27 9.87
C MET A 68 -5.14 -3.59 9.95
N GLN A 69 -4.49 -4.74 9.71
CA GLN A 69 -5.13 -6.04 9.76
C GLN A 69 -5.00 -6.73 11.13
N GLY A 70 -4.00 -6.33 11.95
CA GLY A 70 -3.65 -7.00 13.21
C GLY A 70 -4.36 -6.53 14.49
N GLU A 71 -4.90 -5.31 14.56
CA GLU A 71 -5.39 -4.74 15.84
C GLU A 71 -6.73 -4.01 15.73
N ALA A 72 -7.78 -4.67 15.22
CA ALA A 72 -9.15 -4.17 15.31
C ALA A 72 -10.01 -5.07 16.21
N LEU A 73 -10.22 -4.58 17.45
CA LEU A 73 -11.29 -4.88 18.42
C LEU A 73 -11.20 -6.21 19.22
N CYS A 74 -10.56 -6.14 20.39
CA CYS A 74 -10.99 -6.91 21.56
C CYS A 74 -11.84 -5.99 22.46
N GLY A 75 -13.14 -6.25 22.52
CA GLY A 75 -14.06 -5.59 23.45
C GLY A 75 -15.46 -6.19 23.34
N GLY A 76 -15.81 -7.05 24.31
CA GLY A 76 -17.17 -7.59 24.45
C GLY A 76 -17.26 -8.92 25.20
N GLU A 77 -17.07 -8.86 26.53
CA GLU A 77 -17.71 -9.63 27.61
C GLU A 77 -17.61 -11.18 27.73
N SER A 78 -17.40 -11.53 29.01
CA SER A 78 -17.32 -12.81 29.72
C SER A 78 -18.42 -13.84 29.46
N GLU A 79 -18.07 -15.13 29.42
CA GLU A 79 -18.34 -16.09 30.52
C GLU A 79 -17.74 -17.49 30.24
N THR A 80 -17.58 -18.22 31.34
CA THR A 80 -16.89 -19.49 31.61
C THR A 80 -17.21 -20.70 30.72
N GLY A 81 -16.21 -21.54 30.42
CA GLY A 81 -16.41 -22.93 29.96
C GLY A 81 -15.14 -23.62 29.44
N SER A 82 -14.69 -24.65 30.14
CA SER A 82 -13.41 -25.34 29.97
C SER A 82 -13.37 -26.40 28.84
N GLY A 83 -12.29 -26.40 28.04
CA GLY A 83 -11.67 -27.57 27.38
C GLY A 83 -12.03 -27.89 25.91
N PRO A 84 -11.20 -28.67 25.17
CA PRO A 84 -9.77 -28.52 24.93
C PRO A 84 -9.47 -28.05 23.48
N THR A 85 -8.33 -27.40 23.31
CA THR A 85 -7.79 -26.83 22.07
C THR A 85 -7.36 -27.89 21.07
N SER A 86 -8.02 -27.95 19.91
CA SER A 86 -7.46 -28.52 18.68
C SER A 86 -6.49 -27.51 18.07
N GLN A 87 -5.24 -27.93 17.88
CA GLN A 87 -4.19 -27.15 17.25
C GLN A 87 -4.47 -26.98 15.74
N GLU A 88 -4.98 -25.83 15.32
CA GLU A 88 -4.77 -25.34 13.95
C GLU A 88 -3.61 -24.34 13.98
N SER A 89 -2.47 -24.76 13.42
CA SER A 89 -1.29 -23.92 13.28
C SER A 89 -1.48 -22.94 12.12
N SER A 90 -2.02 -21.75 12.42
CA SER A 90 -1.75 -20.58 11.59
C SER A 90 -0.27 -20.22 11.72
N ARG A 91 0.57 -20.83 10.88
CA ARG A 91 1.94 -20.36 10.65
C ARG A 91 1.86 -18.98 10.03
N GLY A 92 2.03 -17.95 10.85
CA GLY A 92 2.40 -16.62 10.38
C GLY A 92 3.67 -16.74 9.53
N GLU A 93 3.64 -16.14 8.34
CA GLU A 93 4.84 -15.94 7.54
C GLU A 93 5.76 -14.98 8.33
N GLU A 94 6.71 -15.55 9.06
CA GLU A 94 7.82 -14.80 9.64
C GLU A 94 8.56 -14.11 8.48
N MET A 95 8.48 -12.79 8.44
CA MET A 95 9.25 -11.96 7.52
C MET A 95 10.73 -12.05 7.95
N VAL A 96 11.45 -13.02 7.41
CA VAL A 96 12.89 -13.19 7.60
C VAL A 96 13.58 -11.91 7.10
N MET A 97 14.21 -11.15 8.01
CA MET A 97 15.05 -10.03 7.62
C MET A 97 16.29 -10.56 6.88
N TYR A 98 16.30 -10.38 5.57
CA TYR A 98 17.49 -10.64 4.74
C TYR A 98 18.56 -9.58 4.99
N SER A 99 19.84 -9.96 4.94
CA SER A 99 20.93 -8.98 4.98
C SER A 99 20.84 -8.03 3.77
N SER A 100 21.34 -6.81 3.92
CA SER A 100 21.38 -5.82 2.81
C SER A 100 22.13 -6.37 1.59
N GLU A 101 23.17 -7.17 1.82
CA GLU A 101 23.94 -7.83 0.76
C GLU A 101 23.12 -8.90 0.02
N ASP A 102 22.35 -9.72 0.75
CA ASP A 102 21.48 -10.73 0.14
C ASP A 102 20.38 -10.11 -0.73
N GLN A 103 19.83 -8.97 -0.32
CA GLN A 103 18.83 -8.23 -1.09
C GLN A 103 19.43 -7.67 -2.38
N ALA A 104 20.63 -7.09 -2.31
CA ALA A 104 21.34 -6.58 -3.49
C ALA A 104 21.67 -7.69 -4.50
N MET A 105 22.09 -8.87 -4.00
CA MET A 105 22.39 -10.04 -4.82
C MET A 105 21.13 -10.58 -5.51
N MET A 106 20.01 -10.63 -4.79
CA MET A 106 18.73 -11.04 -5.35
C MET A 106 18.26 -10.06 -6.42
N GLN A 107 18.43 -8.75 -6.18
CA GLN A 107 18.10 -7.71 -7.15
C GLN A 107 18.91 -7.83 -8.44
N ASP A 108 20.21 -8.11 -8.36
CA ASP A 108 21.06 -8.35 -9.53
C ASP A 108 20.55 -9.55 -10.36
N CYS A 109 20.12 -10.63 -9.72
CA CYS A 109 19.53 -11.78 -10.41
C CYS A 109 18.21 -11.42 -11.13
N TYR A 110 17.31 -10.69 -10.46
CA TYR A 110 16.07 -10.23 -11.07
C TYR A 110 16.32 -9.28 -12.24
N SER A 111 17.25 -8.33 -12.09
CA SER A 111 17.63 -7.41 -13.17
C SER A 111 18.12 -8.17 -14.39
N LYS A 112 19.03 -9.13 -14.22
CA LYS A 112 19.53 -9.97 -15.32
C LYS A 112 18.44 -10.73 -16.06
N ILE A 113 17.45 -11.27 -15.33
CA ILE A 113 16.32 -11.98 -15.94
C ILE A 113 15.44 -10.99 -16.72
N VAL A 114 15.13 -9.82 -16.15
CA VAL A 114 14.33 -8.78 -16.81
C VAL A 114 15.06 -8.22 -18.04
N ASP A 115 16.37 -8.00 -17.98
CA ASP A 115 17.17 -7.57 -19.12
C ASP A 115 17.12 -8.59 -20.24
N LYS A 116 17.19 -9.88 -19.89
CA LYS A 116 17.10 -10.96 -20.87
C LYS A 116 15.71 -11.02 -21.53
N LEU A 117 14.64 -10.90 -20.74
CA LEU A 117 13.26 -10.81 -21.24
C LEU A 117 13.07 -9.58 -22.13
N SER A 118 13.62 -8.43 -21.73
CA SER A 118 13.50 -7.16 -22.47
C SER A 118 14.25 -7.21 -23.79
N SER A 119 15.38 -7.92 -23.86
CA SER A 119 16.12 -8.11 -25.11
C SER A 119 15.37 -8.99 -26.12
N ALA A 120 14.51 -9.91 -25.66
CA ALA A 120 13.77 -10.82 -26.51
C ALA A 120 12.39 -10.26 -26.89
N ASN A 121 11.63 -9.76 -25.91
CA ASN A 121 10.24 -9.31 -26.07
C ASN A 121 10.03 -7.98 -25.32
N PRO A 122 10.59 -6.85 -25.79
CA PRO A 122 10.54 -5.57 -25.08
C PRO A 122 9.11 -5.06 -24.88
N THR A 123 8.24 -5.22 -25.88
CA THR A 123 6.83 -4.82 -25.82
C THR A 123 6.09 -5.53 -24.69
N MET A 124 6.21 -6.86 -24.62
CA MET A 124 5.56 -7.67 -23.60
C MET A 124 6.02 -7.29 -22.18
N VAL A 125 7.33 -7.03 -22.00
CA VAL A 125 7.86 -6.57 -20.70
C VAL A 125 7.27 -5.22 -20.30
N LEU A 126 7.24 -4.26 -21.23
CA LEU A 126 6.68 -2.92 -20.97
C LEU A 126 5.19 -3.00 -20.62
N GLN A 127 4.43 -3.84 -21.34
CA GLN A 127 3.02 -4.06 -21.07
C GLN A 127 2.81 -4.66 -19.66
N VAL A 128 3.62 -5.65 -19.24
CA VAL A 128 3.48 -6.24 -17.89
C VAL A 128 3.91 -5.26 -16.80
N GLN A 129 4.97 -4.49 -17.01
CA GLN A 129 5.38 -3.44 -16.07
C GLN A 129 4.27 -2.41 -15.87
N LEU A 130 3.62 -1.97 -16.95
CA LEU A 130 2.47 -1.07 -16.90
C LEU A 130 1.30 -1.72 -16.16
N LEU A 131 0.93 -2.95 -16.53
CA LEU A 131 -0.15 -3.71 -15.88
C LEU A 131 0.11 -3.82 -14.37
N VAL A 132 1.28 -4.31 -13.95
CA VAL A 132 1.64 -4.47 -12.54
C VAL A 132 1.61 -3.12 -11.81
N GLY A 133 2.07 -2.05 -12.45
CA GLY A 133 2.05 -0.71 -11.89
C GLY A 133 0.65 -0.19 -11.63
N GLU A 134 -0.22 -0.26 -12.63
CA GLU A 134 -1.61 0.19 -12.52
C GLU A 134 -2.41 -0.70 -11.57
N LEU A 135 -2.17 -2.02 -11.55
CA LEU A 135 -2.80 -2.92 -10.59
C LEU A 135 -2.42 -2.58 -9.14
N ARG A 136 -1.17 -2.20 -8.87
CA ARG A 136 -0.77 -1.69 -7.54
C ARG A 136 -1.50 -0.41 -7.17
N ARG A 137 -1.66 0.53 -8.11
CA ARG A 137 -2.41 1.78 -7.91
C ARG A 137 -3.89 1.54 -7.63
N VAL A 138 -4.52 0.63 -8.39
CA VAL A 138 -5.93 0.25 -8.22
C VAL A 138 -6.17 -0.50 -6.91
N THR A 139 -5.17 -1.22 -6.39
CA THR A 139 -5.31 -2.02 -5.16
C THR A 139 -5.64 -1.14 -3.96
N LEU A 140 -4.99 0.03 -3.83
CA LEU A 140 -5.21 0.97 -2.74
C LEU A 140 -5.29 2.41 -3.25
N LEU A 141 -6.51 2.95 -3.28
CA LEU A 141 -6.76 4.32 -3.68
C LEU A 141 -6.36 5.30 -2.58
N TRP A 142 -6.13 6.57 -2.92
CA TRP A 142 -5.68 7.58 -1.95
C TRP A 142 -6.71 7.85 -0.85
N ASP A 143 -8.01 7.83 -1.16
CA ASP A 143 -9.07 7.99 -0.16
C ASP A 143 -9.13 6.80 0.81
N GLU A 144 -8.92 5.58 0.33
CA GLU A 144 -8.78 4.37 1.15
C GLU A 144 -7.53 4.43 2.05
N LEU A 145 -6.40 4.85 1.50
CA LEU A 145 -5.14 5.03 2.23
C LEU A 145 -5.30 6.03 3.38
N TRP A 146 -5.84 7.22 3.10
CA TRP A 146 -6.04 8.26 4.12
C TRP A 146 -7.06 7.83 5.17
N LEU A 147 -8.16 7.20 4.79
CA LEU A 147 -9.13 6.68 5.74
C LEU A 147 -8.50 5.66 6.70
N GLY A 148 -7.75 4.70 6.15
CA GLY A 148 -7.07 3.68 6.93
C GLY A 148 -6.04 4.26 7.91
N VAL A 149 -5.18 5.16 7.44
CA VAL A 149 -4.17 5.82 8.26
C VAL A 149 -4.81 6.66 9.37
N LEU A 150 -5.84 7.45 9.05
CA LEU A 150 -6.51 8.29 10.04
C LEU A 150 -7.22 7.43 11.10
N GLN A 151 -7.86 6.33 10.71
CA GLN A 151 -8.49 5.39 11.64
C GLN A 151 -7.46 4.76 12.59
N GLN A 152 -6.32 4.32 12.05
CA GLN A 152 -5.24 3.74 12.84
C GLN A 152 -4.65 4.76 13.83
N GLN A 153 -4.34 5.98 13.36
CA GLN A 153 -3.76 7.02 14.21
C GLN A 153 -4.75 7.56 15.25
N HIS A 154 -6.06 7.48 15.01
CA HIS A 154 -7.07 8.14 15.85
C HIS A 154 -6.98 7.75 17.33
N MET A 155 -6.89 6.45 17.65
CA MET A 155 -6.82 5.99 19.04
C MET A 155 -5.51 6.38 19.73
N HIS A 156 -4.42 6.48 18.97
CA HIS A 156 -3.12 6.93 19.45
C HIS A 156 -3.11 8.44 19.73
N VAL A 157 -3.83 9.22 18.92
CA VAL A 157 -3.97 10.66 19.10
C VAL A 157 -4.86 10.99 20.29
N LEU A 158 -6.00 10.30 20.47
CA LEU A 158 -6.88 10.54 21.63
C LEU A 158 -6.16 10.33 22.96
N ARG A 159 -5.35 9.28 23.08
CA ARG A 159 -4.51 9.03 24.26
C ARG A 159 -3.50 10.16 24.52
N ARG A 160 -2.87 10.68 23.46
CA ARG A 160 -1.94 11.83 23.57
C ARG A 160 -2.65 13.12 23.94
N ILE A 161 -3.85 13.36 23.41
CA ILE A 161 -4.69 14.50 23.78
C ILE A 161 -5.00 14.46 25.27
N GLN A 162 -5.40 13.31 25.82
CA GLN A 162 -5.67 13.17 27.25
C GLN A 162 -4.43 13.53 28.10
N GLN A 163 -3.25 13.03 27.72
CA GLN A 163 -1.99 13.36 28.41
C GLN A 163 -1.67 14.86 28.34
N LEU A 164 -1.94 15.50 27.20
CA LEU A 164 -1.74 16.93 27.04
C LEU A 164 -2.74 17.74 27.87
N GLU A 165 -3.99 17.31 27.97
CA GLU A 165 -5.00 17.97 28.79
C GLU A 165 -4.65 17.94 30.28
N ASP A 166 -4.12 16.82 30.77
CA ASP A 166 -3.67 16.70 32.17
C ASP A 166 -2.42 17.55 32.42
N GLU A 167 -1.51 17.64 31.45
CA GLU A 167 -0.38 18.56 31.52
C GLU A 167 -0.82 20.03 31.51
N VAL A 168 -1.81 20.39 30.69
CA VAL A 168 -2.36 21.75 30.65
C VAL A 168 -2.91 22.12 32.02
N LYS A 169 -3.68 21.25 32.68
CA LYS A 169 -4.17 21.48 34.06
C LYS A 169 -3.01 21.69 35.04
N ARG A 170 -1.97 20.84 34.97
CA ARG A 170 -0.79 20.93 35.84
C ARG A 170 -0.03 22.24 35.68
N VAL A 171 0.25 22.64 34.44
CA VAL A 171 0.97 23.89 34.12
C VAL A 171 0.12 25.12 34.49
N GLN A 172 -1.19 25.05 34.28
CA GLN A 172 -2.10 26.15 34.62
C GLN A 172 -2.17 26.40 36.12
N ASN A 173 -2.20 25.35 36.94
CA ASN A 173 -2.23 25.42 38.41
C ASN A 173 -0.89 25.84 39.04
N ASN A 174 0.19 25.96 38.26
CA ASN A 174 1.48 26.39 38.77
C ASN A 174 1.50 27.92 38.97
N ASN A 175 1.81 28.37 40.19
CA ASN A 175 1.84 29.80 40.54
C ASN A 175 3.20 30.48 40.31
N THR A 176 4.27 29.74 40.01
CA THR A 176 5.62 30.28 39.80
C THR A 176 5.88 30.69 38.35
N LEU A 177 5.08 30.19 37.40
CA LEU A 177 5.26 30.44 35.97
C LEU A 177 4.43 31.63 35.48
N ARG A 178 5.03 32.47 34.64
CA ARG A 178 4.34 33.53 33.90
C ARG A 178 3.47 32.95 32.81
N LYS A 179 2.49 33.73 32.33
CA LYS A 179 1.55 33.30 31.28
C LYS A 179 2.27 32.84 30.01
N ASP A 180 3.29 33.58 29.57
CA ASP A 180 4.03 33.26 28.35
C ASP A 180 4.86 31.97 28.50
N GLU A 181 5.45 31.74 29.68
CA GLU A 181 6.18 30.51 30.00
C GLU A 181 5.24 29.30 30.02
N LYS A 182 4.04 29.45 30.58
CA LYS A 182 3.00 28.40 30.56
C LYS A 182 2.64 28.01 29.12
N VAL A 183 2.41 29.00 28.26
CA VAL A 183 2.09 28.75 26.83
C VAL A 183 3.24 28.07 26.10
N ALA A 184 4.49 28.49 26.36
CA ALA A 184 5.67 27.88 25.77
C ALA A 184 5.82 26.41 26.16
N ILE A 185 5.69 26.08 27.45
CA ILE A 185 5.75 24.70 27.96
C ILE A 185 4.65 23.84 27.34
N MET A 186 3.41 24.34 27.28
CA MET A 186 2.29 23.60 26.67
C MET A 186 2.54 23.32 25.18
N ARG A 187 3.07 24.30 24.43
CA ARG A 187 3.40 24.16 23.01
C ARG A 187 4.53 23.15 22.79
N GLU A 188 5.61 23.25 23.55
CA GLU A 188 6.75 22.34 23.45
C GLU A 188 6.32 20.89 23.76
N LYS A 189 5.51 20.72 24.81
CA LYS A 189 4.97 19.40 25.15
C LYS A 189 4.06 18.83 24.06
N HIS A 190 3.19 19.67 23.49
CA HIS A 190 2.34 19.29 22.35
C HIS A 190 3.18 18.80 21.18
N SER A 191 4.16 19.59 20.75
CA SER A 191 5.07 19.26 19.66
C SER A 191 5.81 17.94 19.92
N ALA A 192 6.36 17.75 21.11
CA ALA A 192 7.07 16.54 21.48
C ALA A 192 6.18 15.28 21.45
N LEU A 193 4.95 15.35 21.97
CA LEU A 193 4.03 14.22 22.02
C LEU A 193 3.41 13.89 20.66
N MET A 194 3.16 14.90 19.82
CA MET A 194 2.54 14.75 18.50
C MET A 194 3.53 14.46 17.37
N LYS A 195 4.84 14.66 17.58
CA LYS A 195 5.88 14.44 16.57
C LYS A 195 5.79 13.09 15.83
N PRO A 196 5.56 11.93 16.48
CA PRO A 196 5.41 10.66 15.77
C PRO A 196 4.18 10.61 14.85
N VAL A 197 3.08 11.26 15.25
CA VAL A 197 1.84 11.32 14.46
C VAL A 197 2.04 12.23 13.25
N VAL A 198 2.65 13.40 13.46
CA VAL A 198 2.99 14.33 12.38
C VAL A 198 3.89 13.64 11.36
N PHE A 199 4.94 12.94 11.80
CA PHE A 199 5.83 12.19 10.92
C PHE A 199 5.09 11.16 10.06
N ALA A 200 4.18 10.38 10.67
CA ALA A 200 3.39 9.39 9.93
C ALA A 200 2.46 10.04 8.89
N LEU A 201 1.79 11.14 9.24
CA LEU A 201 0.87 11.83 8.34
C LEU A 201 1.60 12.61 7.24
N ASP A 202 2.79 13.17 7.52
CA ASP A 202 3.65 13.79 6.52
C ASP A 202 4.12 12.78 5.48
N HIS A 203 4.44 11.55 5.91
CA HIS A 203 4.80 10.49 4.98
C HIS A 203 3.67 10.19 4.01
N VAL A 204 2.43 10.06 4.50
CA VAL A 204 1.25 9.86 3.64
C VAL A 204 1.01 11.06 2.73
N CYS A 205 1.17 12.28 3.25
CA CYS A 205 1.07 13.50 2.47
C CYS A 205 2.10 13.54 1.33
N SER A 206 3.32 13.06 1.55
CA SER A 206 4.36 13.00 0.51
C SER A 206 3.98 12.06 -0.64
N ILE A 207 3.25 10.98 -0.34
CA ILE A 207 2.72 10.04 -1.34
C ILE A 207 1.61 10.71 -2.16
N THR A 208 0.64 11.34 -1.49
CA THR A 208 -0.54 11.92 -2.15
C THR A 208 -0.33 13.35 -2.68
N ALA A 209 0.85 13.94 -2.46
CA ALA A 209 1.27 15.20 -3.09
C ALA A 209 1.98 14.99 -4.44
N ALA A 210 2.22 13.74 -4.84
CA ALA A 210 2.70 13.43 -6.19
C ALA A 210 1.72 13.93 -7.25
N PRO A 211 2.19 14.28 -8.47
CA PRO A 211 1.28 14.67 -9.56
C PRO A 211 0.24 13.58 -9.81
N ALA A 212 -1.04 13.97 -9.90
CA ALA A 212 -2.12 13.04 -10.21
C ALA A 212 -1.92 12.40 -11.59
N GLU A 213 -1.99 11.08 -11.65
CA GLU A 213 -1.92 10.29 -12.88
C GLU A 213 -3.29 9.80 -13.33
N THR A 214 -4.28 9.86 -12.45
CA THR A 214 -5.66 9.41 -12.70
C THR A 214 -6.67 10.52 -12.38
N PRO A 215 -7.84 10.53 -13.04
CA PRO A 215 -8.93 11.44 -12.69
C PRO A 215 -9.33 11.37 -11.20
N HIS A 216 -9.32 10.15 -10.62
CA HIS A 216 -9.65 9.94 -9.22
C HIS A 216 -8.62 10.58 -8.26
N GLU A 217 -7.33 10.50 -8.59
CA GLU A 217 -6.26 11.15 -7.83
C GLU A 217 -6.36 12.68 -7.88
N ALA A 218 -6.65 13.24 -9.06
CA ALA A 218 -6.86 14.67 -9.23
C ALA A 218 -8.06 15.15 -8.40
N TRP A 219 -9.18 14.41 -8.46
CA TRP A 219 -10.36 14.66 -7.62
C TRP A 219 -10.03 14.64 -6.12
N PHE A 220 -9.23 13.68 -5.66
CA PHE A 220 -8.83 13.59 -4.26
C PHE A 220 -8.03 14.81 -3.81
N GLN A 221 -7.04 15.23 -4.61
CA GLN A 221 -6.22 16.41 -4.32
C GLN A 221 -7.05 17.69 -4.29
N GLU A 222 -7.93 17.89 -5.26
CA GLU A 222 -8.83 19.04 -5.32
C GLU A 222 -9.80 19.07 -4.11
N THR A 223 -10.30 17.91 -3.69
CA THR A 223 -11.31 17.83 -2.63
C THR A 223 -10.71 17.92 -1.22
N TYR A 224 -9.55 17.29 -0.98
CA TYR A 224 -8.99 17.10 0.36
C TYR A 224 -7.59 17.68 0.56
N GLY A 225 -6.85 18.02 -0.50
CA GLY A 225 -5.44 18.42 -0.41
C GLY A 225 -5.21 19.62 0.49
N GLU A 226 -5.95 20.71 0.27
CA GLU A 226 -5.84 21.92 1.11
C GLU A 226 -6.27 21.65 2.55
N ALA A 227 -7.37 20.90 2.75
CA ALA A 227 -7.86 20.56 4.07
C ALA A 227 -6.85 19.73 4.87
N ILE A 228 -6.18 18.77 4.23
CA ILE A 228 -5.12 17.94 4.83
C ILE A 228 -3.92 18.80 5.19
N HIS A 229 -3.47 19.68 4.28
CA HIS A 229 -2.36 20.60 4.55
C HIS A 229 -2.65 21.50 5.75
N ASN A 230 -3.83 22.12 5.79
CA ASN A 230 -4.27 22.95 6.90
C ASN A 230 -4.42 22.16 8.22
N ALA A 231 -4.84 20.90 8.15
CA ALA A 231 -4.92 20.03 9.32
C ALA A 231 -3.54 19.65 9.87
N LEU A 232 -2.57 19.35 9.00
CA LEU A 232 -1.17 19.08 9.38
C LEU A 232 -0.54 20.29 10.06
N GLU A 233 -0.71 21.49 9.50
CA GLU A 233 -0.16 22.71 10.09
C GLU A 233 -0.78 23.02 11.46
N ARG A 234 -2.08 22.80 11.63
CA ARG A 234 -2.74 22.93 12.95
C ARG A 234 -2.26 21.89 13.97
N LEU A 235 -1.89 20.69 13.51
CA LEU A 235 -1.32 19.66 14.37
C LEU A 235 0.14 19.95 14.73
N ARG A 236 0.92 20.58 13.85
CA ARG A 236 2.29 21.02 14.16
C ARG A 236 2.31 22.24 15.07
N ASN A 237 1.44 23.20 14.77
CA ASN A 237 1.43 24.53 15.36
C ASN A 237 0.04 24.86 15.92
N PRO A 238 -0.34 24.33 17.10
CA PRO A 238 -1.65 24.58 17.67
C PRO A 238 -1.84 26.05 18.03
N LEU A 239 -2.91 26.66 17.53
CA LEU A 239 -3.29 28.06 17.82
C LEU A 239 -3.55 28.29 19.32
N ASN A 240 -4.14 27.28 19.98
CA ASN A 240 -4.40 27.31 21.42
C ASN A 240 -3.80 26.06 22.10
N PRO A 241 -2.56 26.15 22.62
CA PRO A 241 -1.92 25.04 23.34
C PRO A 241 -2.68 24.59 24.60
N ALA A 242 -3.55 25.44 25.16
CA ALA A 242 -4.40 25.08 26.30
C ALA A 242 -5.65 24.25 25.90
N ASN A 243 -5.90 24.07 24.60
CA ASN A 243 -6.93 23.16 24.10
C ASN A 243 -6.35 22.18 23.07
N PRO A 244 -5.65 21.12 23.53
CA PRO A 244 -5.01 20.13 22.66
C PRO A 244 -5.98 19.45 21.70
N ALA A 245 -7.22 19.20 22.12
CA ALA A 245 -8.24 18.54 21.31
C ALA A 245 -8.56 19.28 19.99
N SER A 246 -8.49 20.61 20.00
CA SER A 246 -8.77 21.44 18.81
C SER A 246 -7.82 21.17 17.64
N SER A 247 -6.59 20.73 17.91
CA SER A 247 -5.58 20.43 16.88
C SER A 247 -5.94 19.21 16.01
N TRP A 248 -6.78 18.30 16.52
CA TRP A 248 -7.20 17.10 15.80
C TRP A 248 -8.57 17.20 15.12
N VAL A 249 -9.38 18.21 15.46
CA VAL A 249 -10.73 18.40 14.90
C VAL A 249 -10.74 18.39 13.35
N PRO A 250 -9.82 19.07 12.64
CA PRO A 250 -9.78 19.05 11.17
C PRO A 250 -9.59 17.64 10.60
N PHE A 251 -8.67 16.85 11.17
CA PHE A 251 -8.47 15.46 10.75
C PHE A 251 -9.68 14.58 11.03
N LYS A 252 -10.37 14.80 12.16
CA LYS A 252 -11.63 14.12 12.45
C LYS A 252 -12.70 14.43 11.40
N GLN A 253 -12.81 15.66 10.93
CA GLN A 253 -13.76 16.06 9.88
C GLN A 253 -13.43 15.38 8.54
N ILE A 254 -12.16 15.37 8.15
CA ILE A 254 -11.69 14.67 6.93
C ILE A 254 -12.00 13.17 7.02
N MET A 255 -11.66 12.54 8.14
CA MET A 255 -11.91 11.11 8.39
C MET A 255 -13.40 10.77 8.28
N LEU A 256 -14.29 11.59 8.86
CA LEU A 256 -15.74 11.39 8.78
C LEU A 256 -16.25 11.54 7.34
N SER A 257 -15.76 12.52 6.59
CA SER A 257 -16.10 12.72 5.18
C SER A 257 -15.70 11.52 4.32
N LEU A 258 -14.46 11.03 4.48
CA LEU A 258 -13.96 9.83 3.80
C LEU A 258 -14.76 8.58 4.19
N GLN A 259 -15.06 8.40 5.48
CA GLN A 259 -15.85 7.27 5.97
C GLN A 259 -17.28 7.27 5.39
N GLN A 260 -17.95 8.43 5.36
CA GLN A 260 -19.28 8.57 4.78
C GLN A 260 -19.27 8.22 3.29
N ARG A 261 -18.25 8.66 2.55
CA ARG A 261 -18.09 8.30 1.13
C ARG A 261 -17.88 6.79 0.96
N ALA A 262 -17.01 6.18 1.76
CA ALA A 262 -16.69 4.75 1.65
C ALA A 262 -17.87 3.82 1.96
N GLN A 263 -18.90 4.29 2.66
CA GLN A 263 -20.10 3.53 3.00
C GLN A 263 -21.23 3.63 1.96
N LYS A 264 -21.13 4.56 0.99
CA LYS A 264 -22.16 4.69 -0.06
C LYS A 264 -22.15 3.46 -0.97
N ARG A 265 -23.34 2.99 -1.38
CA ARG A 265 -23.46 1.84 -2.31
C ARG A 265 -22.70 2.06 -3.63
N ALA A 266 -22.70 3.30 -4.15
CA ALA A 266 -21.97 3.63 -5.37
C ALA A 266 -20.46 3.39 -5.25
N SER A 267 -19.88 3.48 -4.04
CA SER A 267 -18.45 3.28 -3.80
C SER A 267 -18.00 1.84 -3.94
N TYR A 268 -18.92 0.87 -3.98
CA TYR A 268 -18.60 -0.53 -4.27
C TYR A 268 -18.42 -0.81 -5.77
N LEU A 269 -18.70 0.16 -6.63
CA LEU A 269 -18.55 0.06 -8.07
C LEU A 269 -17.60 1.15 -8.57
N LEU A 270 -16.38 0.76 -8.93
CA LEU A 270 -15.37 1.66 -9.45
C LEU A 270 -15.36 1.58 -10.98
N ARG A 271 -15.27 2.73 -11.64
CA ARG A 271 -15.09 2.80 -13.10
C ARG A 271 -13.60 2.82 -13.41
N LEU A 272 -13.15 1.90 -14.26
CA LEU A 272 -11.71 1.74 -14.53
C LEU A 272 -11.12 3.01 -15.17
N ASP A 273 -11.88 3.71 -16.01
CA ASP A 273 -11.44 4.97 -16.65
C ASP A 273 -11.12 6.08 -15.64
N GLU A 274 -11.74 6.08 -14.46
CA GLU A 274 -11.45 7.07 -13.41
C GLU A 274 -10.20 6.74 -12.60
N ILE A 275 -9.90 5.45 -12.40
CA ILE A 275 -8.83 4.97 -11.50
C ILE A 275 -7.61 4.41 -12.23
N SER A 276 -7.73 4.12 -13.53
CA SER A 276 -6.65 3.72 -14.42
C SER A 276 -7.06 3.88 -15.90
N PRO A 277 -6.90 5.09 -16.47
CA PRO A 277 -7.08 5.31 -17.91
C PRO A 277 -6.16 4.44 -18.76
N ARG A 278 -4.97 4.11 -18.23
CA ARG A 278 -3.97 3.28 -18.93
C ARG A 278 -4.46 1.84 -19.11
N LEU A 279 -5.00 1.21 -18.06
CA LEU A 279 -5.60 -0.13 -18.19
C LEU A 279 -6.84 -0.12 -19.09
N THR A 280 -7.61 0.96 -19.07
CA THR A 280 -8.78 1.11 -19.94
C THR A 280 -8.40 1.16 -21.41
N ALA A 281 -7.28 1.81 -21.75
CA ALA A 281 -6.77 1.93 -23.11
C ALA A 281 -6.08 0.64 -23.63
N MET A 282 -5.79 -0.32 -22.75
CA MET A 282 -5.10 -1.55 -23.14
C MET A 282 -6.03 -2.45 -23.95
N THR A 283 -5.60 -2.73 -25.17
CA THR A 283 -6.29 -3.65 -26.09
C THR A 283 -5.28 -4.51 -26.84
N ASN A 284 -5.66 -5.73 -27.21
CA ASN A 284 -4.86 -6.65 -28.04
C ASN A 284 -3.40 -6.81 -27.56
N THR A 285 -3.20 -7.16 -26.28
CA THR A 285 -1.85 -7.23 -25.71
C THR A 285 -1.15 -8.54 -26.04
N GLU A 286 0.19 -8.55 -25.94
CA GLU A 286 1.02 -9.75 -26.10
C GLU A 286 1.16 -10.53 -24.78
N MET A 287 0.63 -9.99 -23.68
CA MET A 287 0.79 -10.57 -22.36
C MET A 287 -0.18 -11.72 -22.14
N ALA A 288 0.34 -12.85 -21.70
CA ALA A 288 -0.49 -13.93 -21.20
C ALA A 288 -1.29 -13.50 -19.96
N LEU A 289 -2.47 -14.11 -19.78
CA LEU A 289 -3.26 -13.95 -18.57
C LEU A 289 -2.44 -14.31 -17.31
N PRO A 290 -2.59 -13.58 -16.20
CA PRO A 290 -1.90 -13.91 -14.95
C PRO A 290 -2.28 -15.32 -14.48
N GLY A 291 -1.27 -16.18 -14.26
CA GLY A 291 -1.49 -17.56 -13.83
C GLY A 291 -1.71 -18.56 -14.98
N GLU A 292 -1.54 -18.13 -16.24
CA GLU A 292 -1.48 -19.05 -17.37
C GLU A 292 -0.26 -19.97 -17.26
N VAL A 293 -0.48 -21.27 -17.48
CA VAL A 293 0.54 -22.32 -17.33
C VAL A 293 0.80 -23.08 -18.64
N SER A 294 -0.04 -22.85 -19.66
CA SER A 294 0.13 -23.45 -20.98
C SER A 294 1.39 -22.92 -21.67
N ALA A 295 2.32 -23.81 -22.00
CA ALA A 295 3.57 -23.45 -22.67
C ALA A 295 3.40 -23.15 -24.17
N THR A 296 2.36 -23.66 -24.82
CA THR A 296 2.19 -23.63 -26.27
C THR A 296 1.06 -22.73 -26.73
N ASP A 297 -0.06 -22.68 -25.99
CA ASP A 297 -1.28 -21.96 -26.38
C ASP A 297 -1.71 -21.02 -25.24
N ALA A 298 -0.86 -20.05 -24.90
CA ALA A 298 -1.14 -19.09 -23.84
C ALA A 298 -2.22 -18.08 -24.29
N VAL A 299 -3.29 -17.96 -23.52
CA VAL A 299 -4.33 -16.95 -23.76
C VAL A 299 -3.81 -15.59 -23.33
N THR A 300 -3.84 -14.61 -24.23
CA THR A 300 -3.38 -13.25 -23.96
C THR A 300 -4.51 -12.32 -23.53
N ILE A 301 -4.17 -11.21 -22.89
CA ILE A 301 -5.15 -10.21 -22.46
C ILE A 301 -5.58 -9.39 -23.67
N GLN A 302 -6.85 -9.56 -24.07
CA GLN A 302 -7.49 -8.78 -25.12
C GLN A 302 -7.90 -7.38 -24.63
N SER A 303 -8.47 -7.27 -23.43
CA SER A 303 -8.82 -5.99 -22.78
C SER A 303 -9.11 -6.18 -21.29
N VAL A 304 -9.19 -5.06 -20.56
CA VAL A 304 -9.58 -5.04 -19.14
C VAL A 304 -11.04 -4.56 -19.01
N GLY A 305 -11.83 -5.23 -18.17
CA GLY A 305 -13.21 -4.84 -17.92
C GLY A 305 -13.30 -3.43 -17.32
N ASN A 306 -14.19 -2.60 -17.85
CA ASN A 306 -14.30 -1.19 -17.45
C ASN A 306 -14.86 -0.95 -16.03
N THR A 307 -15.17 -2.01 -15.30
CA THR A 307 -15.82 -1.92 -14.00
C THR A 307 -15.17 -2.86 -13.01
N ILE A 308 -14.85 -2.32 -11.83
CA ILE A 308 -14.28 -3.06 -10.71
C ILE A 308 -15.29 -3.05 -9.57
N THR A 309 -15.61 -4.24 -9.05
CA THR A 309 -16.55 -4.39 -7.93
C THR A 309 -15.78 -4.64 -6.64
N ILE A 310 -16.00 -3.81 -5.63
CA ILE A 310 -15.49 -4.05 -4.28
C ILE A 310 -16.45 -5.01 -3.57
N LEU A 311 -15.93 -6.11 -3.02
CA LEU A 311 -16.76 -7.04 -2.26
C LEU A 311 -16.96 -6.54 -0.82
N PRO A 312 -18.18 -6.64 -0.24
CA PRO A 312 -18.49 -6.12 1.09
C PRO A 312 -17.98 -7.05 2.21
N THR A 313 -16.68 -7.29 2.27
CA THR A 313 -16.01 -8.07 3.33
C THR A 313 -15.05 -7.19 4.12
N LYS A 314 -14.48 -7.72 5.22
CA LYS A 314 -13.50 -7.00 6.05
C LYS A 314 -12.29 -6.52 5.25
N THR A 315 -11.81 -7.33 4.32
CA THR A 315 -10.64 -7.03 3.48
C THR A 315 -10.99 -6.25 2.20
N LYS A 316 -12.28 -6.00 1.93
CA LYS A 316 -12.78 -5.25 0.76
C LYS A 316 -12.04 -5.57 -0.57
N PRO A 317 -11.92 -6.85 -0.95
CA PRO A 317 -11.16 -7.22 -2.13
C PRO A 317 -11.84 -6.70 -3.40
N LYS A 318 -11.03 -6.32 -4.39
CA LYS A 318 -11.50 -5.73 -5.66
C LYS A 318 -11.59 -6.83 -6.72
N LYS A 319 -12.78 -7.05 -7.28
CA LYS A 319 -13.04 -8.00 -8.37
C LYS A 319 -12.99 -7.28 -9.70
N LEU A 320 -12.18 -7.76 -10.63
CA LEU A 320 -12.13 -7.29 -12.01
C LEU A 320 -12.13 -8.45 -13.00
N TYR A 321 -12.25 -8.12 -14.28
CA TYR A 321 -12.31 -9.10 -15.36
C TYR A 321 -11.28 -8.75 -16.43
N PHE A 322 -10.62 -9.76 -16.98
CA PHE A 322 -9.90 -9.64 -18.25
C PHE A 322 -10.67 -10.37 -19.34
N LEU A 323 -10.75 -9.78 -20.52
CA LEU A 323 -11.17 -10.48 -21.72
C LEU A 323 -9.92 -11.16 -22.30
N GLY A 324 -9.98 -12.47 -22.54
CA GLY A 324 -8.93 -13.22 -23.20
C GLY A 324 -8.99 -13.09 -24.72
N SER A 325 -7.89 -13.41 -25.40
CA SER A 325 -7.82 -13.50 -26.87
C SER A 325 -8.74 -14.57 -27.45
N ASP A 326 -9.19 -15.52 -26.62
CA ASP A 326 -10.20 -16.54 -26.95
C ASP A 326 -11.66 -16.03 -26.85
N GLY A 327 -11.85 -14.75 -26.50
CA GLY A 327 -13.15 -14.12 -26.34
C GLY A 327 -13.85 -14.41 -25.01
N ARG A 328 -13.20 -15.10 -24.06
CA ARG A 328 -13.79 -15.42 -22.74
C ARG A 328 -13.43 -14.38 -21.68
N ASN A 329 -14.32 -14.23 -20.70
CA ASN A 329 -14.10 -13.36 -19.54
C ASN A 329 -13.49 -14.14 -18.38
N TYR A 330 -12.35 -13.67 -17.88
CA TYR A 330 -11.60 -14.27 -16.78
C TYR A 330 -11.69 -13.36 -15.54
N PRO A 331 -12.42 -13.79 -14.49
CA PRO A 331 -12.51 -13.02 -13.26
C PRO A 331 -11.24 -13.15 -12.41
N TYR A 332 -10.77 -12.03 -11.88
CA TYR A 332 -9.68 -11.96 -10.91
C TYR A 332 -10.12 -11.22 -9.64
N LEU A 333 -9.46 -11.56 -8.54
CA LEU A 333 -9.70 -10.95 -7.24
C LEU A 333 -8.38 -10.42 -6.68
N PHE A 334 -8.36 -9.12 -6.40
CA PHE A 334 -7.27 -8.44 -5.71
C PHE A 334 -7.51 -8.55 -4.20
N LYS A 335 -6.52 -9.09 -3.50
CA LYS A 335 -6.49 -9.20 -2.05
C LYS A 335 -5.35 -8.37 -1.51
#